data_AF-A0A7S3SMF6-F1
#
_entry.id   AF-A0A7S3SMF6-F1
#
_cell.length_a   1.000
_cell.length_b   1.000
_cell.length_c   1.000
_cell.angle_alpha   90.00
_cell.angle_beta   90.00
_cell.angle_gamma   90.00
#
_symmetry.space_group_name_H-M   'P 1'
#
loop_
_entity.id
_entity.type
_entity.pdbx_description
1 polymer ?
#
loop_
_entity_poly.entity_id
_entity_poly.type
_entity_poly.pdbx_seq_one_letter_code
_entity_poly.pdbx_strand_id
1 'polypeptide(L)'
;MPPMSSIPQCAREERRRAVSHDGGEGCNLYGTLEVARVTGTLTLAPVSLVHAPKSLLALALPTSRQQATEPGRFNVTHQIKKLSFGRDFPGQQSPLDGAWTHSPGGAAVARYFLKVVPTTYEFLSGEALHSSQCSTSRHLNLEL
;
A
#
# COMPACT_ATOMS: atom_id res chain seq x y z
N MET A 1 28.52 -13.38 -28.60
CA MET A 1 28.07 -11.97 -28.56
C MET A 1 28.62 -11.33 -27.30
N PRO A 2 29.12 -10.08 -27.37
CA PRO A 2 29.63 -9.40 -26.19
C PRO A 2 28.48 -9.07 -25.21
N PRO A 3 28.76 -8.99 -23.90
CA PRO A 3 27.75 -8.62 -22.91
C PRO A 3 27.26 -7.19 -23.14
N MET A 4 25.98 -6.92 -22.92
CA MET A 4 25.35 -5.60 -23.14
C MET A 4 26.06 -4.47 -22.37
N SER A 5 26.71 -4.77 -21.25
CA SER A 5 27.51 -3.83 -20.45
C SER A 5 28.79 -3.34 -21.14
N SER A 6 29.29 -4.06 -22.16
CA SER A 6 30.47 -3.65 -22.92
C SER A 6 30.15 -2.70 -24.08
N ILE A 7 28.86 -2.46 -24.35
CA ILE A 7 28.42 -1.49 -25.36
C ILE A 7 28.26 -0.14 -24.66
N PRO A 8 29.07 0.89 -24.99
CA PRO A 8 29.09 2.15 -24.26
C PRO A 8 27.75 2.90 -24.31
N GLN A 9 26.95 2.69 -25.37
CA GLN A 9 25.59 3.22 -25.46
C GLN A 9 24.64 2.55 -24.46
N CYS A 10 24.71 1.23 -24.29
CA CYS A 10 23.89 0.48 -23.34
C CYS A 10 24.29 0.78 -21.89
N ALA A 11 25.58 0.85 -21.58
CA ALA A 11 26.07 1.27 -20.27
C ALA A 11 25.63 2.70 -19.91
N ARG A 12 25.60 3.60 -20.89
CA ARG A 12 25.09 4.98 -20.72
C ARG A 12 23.58 5.01 -20.52
N GLU A 13 22.83 4.16 -21.21
CA GLU A 13 21.37 4.04 -21.02
C GLU A 13 21.01 3.44 -19.66
N GLU A 14 21.73 2.42 -19.20
CA GLU A 14 21.58 1.87 -17.84
C GLU A 14 21.87 2.93 -16.77
N ARG A 15 22.96 3.70 -16.93
CA ARG A 15 23.28 4.81 -16.02
C ARG A 15 22.22 5.91 -16.08
N ARG A 16 21.70 6.25 -17.27
CA ARG A 16 20.61 7.22 -17.42
C ARG A 16 19.33 6.72 -16.76
N ARG A 17 18.95 5.46 -16.94
CA ARG A 17 17.78 4.86 -16.28
C ARG A 17 17.93 4.81 -14.76
N ALA A 18 19.13 4.51 -14.25
CA ALA A 18 19.41 4.56 -12.81
C ALA A 18 19.28 5.99 -12.25
N VAL A 19 19.75 7.00 -12.99
CA VAL A 19 19.62 8.43 -12.60
C VAL A 19 18.20 8.96 -12.76
N SER A 20 17.43 8.47 -13.73
CA SER A 20 16.01 8.83 -13.91
C SER A 20 15.11 8.33 -12.78
N HIS A 21 15.51 7.26 -12.09
CA HIS A 21 14.68 6.53 -11.13
C HIS A 21 14.89 6.99 -9.66
N ASP A 22 15.93 7.79 -9.40
CA ASP A 22 16.23 8.28 -8.06
C ASP A 22 15.70 9.71 -7.87
N GLY A 23 14.47 9.82 -7.37
CA GLY A 23 13.97 11.07 -6.77
C GLY A 23 12.50 11.39 -6.99
N GLY A 24 11.57 10.52 -6.59
CA GLY A 24 10.15 10.90 -6.46
C GLY A 24 9.12 9.97 -7.10
N GLU A 25 9.53 8.82 -7.62
CA GLU A 25 8.58 7.82 -8.12
C GLU A 25 7.84 7.14 -6.97
N GLY A 26 6.51 7.05 -7.09
CA GLY A 26 5.62 6.39 -6.14
C GLY A 26 4.43 5.76 -6.87
N CYS A 27 3.75 4.83 -6.20
CA CYS A 27 2.57 4.16 -6.76
C CYS A 27 1.29 4.77 -6.18
N ASN A 28 0.29 5.03 -7.04
CA ASN A 28 -1.04 5.43 -6.61
C ASN A 28 -1.99 4.23 -6.70
N LEU A 29 -2.42 3.72 -5.55
CA LEU A 29 -3.34 2.58 -5.45
C LEU A 29 -4.74 3.10 -5.17
N TYR A 30 -5.69 2.72 -6.03
CA TYR A 30 -7.09 3.08 -5.88
C TYR A 30 -7.97 1.95 -6.41
N GLY A 31 -9.14 1.79 -5.81
CA GLY A 31 -10.12 0.80 -6.21
C GLY A 31 -11.01 0.37 -5.06
N THR A 32 -11.88 -0.60 -5.35
CA THR A 32 -12.77 -1.24 -4.39
C THR A 32 -12.53 -2.73 -4.45
N LEU A 33 -12.58 -3.37 -3.29
CA LEU A 33 -12.45 -4.81 -3.18
C LEU A 33 -13.66 -5.37 -2.43
N GLU A 34 -14.30 -6.38 -3.01
CA GLU A 34 -15.32 -7.15 -2.32
C GLU A 34 -14.65 -8.26 -1.50
N VAL A 35 -14.90 -8.25 -0.19
CA VAL A 35 -14.34 -9.21 0.75
C VAL A 35 -15.43 -9.84 1.61
N ALA A 36 -15.20 -11.07 2.05
CA ALA A 36 -16.03 -11.68 3.06
C ALA A 36 -15.94 -10.90 4.38
N ARG A 37 -17.07 -10.76 5.09
CA ARG A 37 -17.15 -10.08 6.40
C ARG A 37 -16.65 -10.99 7.52
N VAL A 38 -15.35 -11.30 7.48
CA VAL A 38 -14.65 -12.13 8.46
C VAL A 38 -13.35 -11.45 8.87
N THR A 39 -12.75 -11.90 9.97
CA THR A 39 -11.41 -11.46 10.36
C THR A 39 -10.41 -11.80 9.27
N GLY A 40 -9.61 -10.82 8.83
CA GLY A 40 -8.67 -10.98 7.74
C GLY A 40 -7.55 -9.95 7.75
N THR A 41 -6.66 -10.03 6.77
CA THR A 41 -5.52 -9.12 6.62
C THR A 41 -5.30 -8.80 5.15
N LEU A 42 -5.12 -7.52 4.85
CA LEU A 42 -4.71 -7.02 3.54
C LEU A 42 -3.22 -6.67 3.62
N THR A 43 -2.40 -7.22 2.72
CA THR A 43 -0.96 -6.95 2.69
C THR A 43 -0.58 -6.28 1.37
N LEU A 44 0.10 -5.14 1.46
CA LEU A 44 0.70 -4.45 0.31
C LEU A 44 2.21 -4.60 0.41
N ALA A 45 2.85 -5.24 -0.56
CA ALA A 45 4.29 -5.50 -0.55
C ALA A 45 4.86 -5.59 -1.97
N PRO A 46 6.17 -5.30 -2.14
CA PRO A 46 6.92 -5.61 -3.36
C PRO A 46 6.78 -7.08 -3.77
N VAL A 47 6.68 -7.33 -5.08
CA VAL A 47 6.52 -8.71 -5.63
C VAL A 47 7.66 -9.66 -5.23
N SER A 48 8.89 -9.15 -5.05
CA SER A 48 10.06 -9.96 -4.67
C SER A 48 10.05 -10.43 -3.21
N LEU A 49 9.23 -9.82 -2.36
CA LEU A 49 9.08 -10.17 -0.94
C LEU A 49 7.89 -11.10 -0.69
N VAL A 50 7.15 -11.47 -1.72
CA VAL A 50 6.03 -12.42 -1.63
C VAL A 50 6.57 -13.86 -1.56
N HIS A 51 7.24 -14.18 -0.46
CA HIS A 51 7.28 -15.52 0.13
C HIS A 51 6.41 -15.57 1.40
N ALA A 52 5.52 -14.60 1.57
CA ALA A 52 4.73 -14.42 2.77
C ALA A 52 3.61 -15.47 2.88
N PRO A 53 3.40 -16.03 4.10
CA PRO A 53 2.51 -17.18 4.32
C PRO A 53 1.06 -16.82 4.02
N LYS A 54 0.33 -17.74 3.36
CA LYS A 54 -1.14 -17.93 3.28
C LYS A 54 -2.03 -16.79 3.85
N SER A 55 -1.84 -15.55 3.41
CA SER A 55 -2.59 -14.38 3.89
C SER A 55 -3.44 -13.84 2.74
N LEU A 56 -4.71 -13.59 3.06
CA LEU A 56 -5.89 -13.67 2.18
C LEU A 56 -6.00 -12.64 1.04
N LEU A 57 -5.10 -11.66 0.94
CA LEU A 57 -4.95 -10.85 -0.29
C LEU A 57 -3.61 -10.13 -0.28
N ALA A 58 -2.77 -10.40 -1.28
CA ALA A 58 -1.52 -9.71 -1.50
C ALA A 58 -1.59 -8.94 -2.83
N LEU A 59 -1.38 -7.64 -2.79
CA LEU A 59 -1.17 -6.83 -3.99
C LEU A 59 0.34 -6.69 -4.21
N ALA A 60 0.84 -7.42 -5.19
CA ALA A 60 2.22 -7.34 -5.64
C ALA A 60 2.43 -6.04 -6.44
N LEU A 61 3.27 -5.15 -5.93
CA LEU A 61 3.61 -3.92 -6.65
C LEU A 61 4.80 -4.16 -7.59
N PRO A 62 4.74 -3.66 -8.84
CA PRO A 62 5.89 -3.71 -9.74
C PRO A 62 6.99 -2.80 -9.17
N THR A 63 8.10 -3.40 -8.77
CA THR A 63 9.32 -2.67 -8.39
C THR A 63 10.30 -2.68 -9.55
N SER A 64 11.07 -1.60 -9.72
CA SER A 64 12.21 -1.67 -10.63
C SER A 64 13.22 -2.70 -10.14
N ARG A 65 13.94 -3.29 -11.10
CA ARG A 65 14.86 -4.42 -10.88
C ARG A 65 15.89 -4.15 -9.79
N GLN A 66 16.25 -2.89 -9.54
CA GLN A 66 17.24 -2.50 -8.52
C GLN A 66 16.70 -2.55 -7.08
N GLN A 67 15.43 -2.19 -6.84
CA GLN A 67 14.80 -2.32 -5.51
C GLN A 67 14.53 -3.78 -5.12
N ALA A 68 14.40 -4.68 -6.10
CA ALA A 68 14.16 -6.10 -5.86
C ALA A 68 15.42 -6.86 -5.41
N THR A 69 16.62 -6.27 -5.50
CA THR A 69 17.89 -6.99 -5.36
C THR A 69 18.55 -6.81 -3.98
N GLU A 70 18.18 -5.80 -3.20
CA GLU A 70 18.76 -5.53 -1.87
C GLU A 70 17.74 -5.81 -0.75
N PRO A 71 17.82 -6.95 -0.04
CA PRO A 71 17.01 -7.19 1.15
C PRO A 71 17.29 -6.09 2.19
N GLY A 72 16.24 -5.36 2.58
CA GLY A 72 16.31 -4.38 3.67
C GLY A 72 16.28 -2.90 3.28
N ARG A 73 15.98 -2.55 2.02
CA ARG A 73 15.91 -1.15 1.56
C ARG A 73 14.65 -0.81 0.76
N PHE A 74 13.47 -1.11 1.30
CA PHE A 74 12.21 -0.66 0.69
C PHE A 74 11.59 0.52 1.46
N ASN A 75 11.24 1.58 0.73
CA ASN A 75 10.59 2.74 1.32
C ASN A 75 9.08 2.50 1.44
N VAL A 76 8.59 2.29 2.66
CA VAL A 76 7.15 2.15 2.96
C VAL A 76 6.47 3.48 3.28
N THR A 77 7.09 4.61 2.94
CA THR A 77 6.44 5.93 3.04
C THR A 77 5.20 5.97 2.16
N HIS A 78 4.05 6.34 2.71
CA HIS A 78 2.80 6.39 1.97
C HIS A 78 1.79 7.36 2.57
N GLN A 79 0.84 7.76 1.72
CA GLN A 79 -0.37 8.47 2.11
C GLN A 79 -1.58 7.58 1.90
N ILE A 80 -2.38 7.38 2.94
CA ILE A 80 -3.73 6.81 2.80
C ILE A 80 -4.64 7.98 2.44
N LYS A 81 -4.97 8.12 1.15
CA LYS A 81 -5.88 9.19 0.70
C LYS A 81 -7.29 8.95 1.21
N LYS A 82 -7.78 7.70 1.07
CA LYS A 82 -9.10 7.29 1.54
C LYS A 82 -9.12 5.79 1.81
N LEU A 83 -9.72 5.38 2.93
CA LEU A 83 -10.01 3.97 3.21
C LEU A 83 -11.34 3.84 3.94
N SER A 84 -12.36 3.32 3.26
CA SER A 84 -13.70 3.12 3.83
C SER A 84 -14.21 1.69 3.64
N PHE A 85 -15.23 1.32 4.41
CA PHE A 85 -15.84 -0.01 4.39
C PHE A 85 -17.34 0.12 4.07
N GLY A 86 -17.74 -0.34 2.88
CA GLY A 86 -19.11 -0.17 2.39
C GLY A 86 -19.32 1.15 1.67
N ARG A 87 -20.59 1.59 1.58
CA ARG A 87 -20.97 2.83 0.90
C ARG A 87 -20.83 4.03 1.83
N ASP A 88 -20.25 5.13 1.35
CA ASP A 88 -20.13 6.33 2.17
C ASP A 88 -21.49 6.95 2.51
N PHE A 89 -21.62 7.51 3.71
CA PHE A 89 -22.78 8.32 4.14
C PHE A 89 -22.38 9.72 4.61
N PRO A 90 -23.31 10.69 4.65
CA PRO A 90 -23.01 12.05 5.08
C PRO A 90 -22.40 12.10 6.49
N GLY A 91 -21.29 12.83 6.62
CA GLY A 91 -20.58 12.98 7.90
C GLY A 91 -19.69 11.79 8.28
N GLN A 92 -19.63 10.73 7.46
CA GLN A 92 -18.70 9.63 7.69
C GLN A 92 -17.26 10.10 7.52
N GLN A 93 -16.43 9.82 8.53
CA GLN A 93 -15.00 10.09 8.50
C GLN A 93 -14.26 8.81 8.88
N SER A 94 -13.35 8.34 8.03
CA SER A 94 -12.48 7.23 8.38
C SER A 94 -11.24 7.75 9.10
N PRO A 95 -10.82 7.15 10.22
CA PRO A 95 -9.64 7.60 10.97
C PRO A 95 -8.32 7.60 10.19
N LEU A 96 -8.25 6.89 9.05
CA LEU A 96 -7.05 6.83 8.20
C LEU A 96 -7.13 7.73 6.97
N ASP A 97 -8.23 8.46 6.75
CA ASP A 97 -8.33 9.37 5.61
C ASP A 97 -7.30 10.50 5.74
N GLY A 98 -6.49 10.68 4.70
CA GLY A 98 -5.38 11.63 4.68
C GLY A 98 -4.16 11.25 5.51
N ALA A 99 -4.14 10.08 6.18
CA ALA A 99 -3.04 9.70 7.05
C ALA A 99 -1.72 9.55 6.27
N TRP A 100 -0.67 10.21 6.76
CA TRP A 100 0.69 10.14 6.22
C TRP A 100 1.59 9.34 7.15
N THR A 101 2.33 8.39 6.57
CA THR A 101 3.33 7.61 7.28
C THR A 101 4.66 7.78 6.56
N HIS A 102 5.65 8.33 7.26
CA HIS A 102 7.01 8.51 6.76
C HIS A 102 7.92 7.41 7.30
N SER A 103 8.68 6.78 6.41
CA SER A 103 9.67 5.76 6.73
C SER A 103 11.01 6.14 6.09
N PRO A 104 11.95 6.72 6.86
CA PRO A 104 13.19 7.30 6.32
C PRO A 104 14.21 6.31 5.74
N GLY A 105 13.92 5.00 5.72
CA GLY A 105 14.75 3.95 5.12
C GLY A 105 14.90 2.72 6.03
N GLY A 106 15.41 1.61 5.48
CA GLY A 106 15.52 0.32 6.17
C GLY A 106 14.35 -0.63 5.88
N ALA A 107 14.41 -1.86 6.38
CA ALA A 107 13.27 -2.76 6.38
C ALA A 107 12.24 -2.23 7.38
N ALA A 108 11.15 -1.64 6.91
CA ALA A 108 10.10 -1.14 7.80
C ALA A 108 8.75 -1.74 7.42
N VAL A 109 7.91 -1.98 8.43
CA VAL A 109 6.55 -2.50 8.27
C VAL A 109 5.58 -1.55 8.95
N ALA A 110 4.69 -0.94 8.16
CA ALA A 110 3.56 -0.18 8.67
C ALA A 110 2.34 -1.10 8.82
N ARG A 111 1.81 -1.23 10.04
CA ARG A 111 0.63 -2.04 10.36
C ARG A 111 -0.50 -1.16 10.86
N TYR A 112 -1.69 -1.40 10.33
CA TYR A 112 -2.93 -0.75 10.75
C TYR A 112 -3.92 -1.82 11.21
N PHE A 113 -4.33 -1.75 12.46
CA PHE A 113 -5.37 -2.61 12.99
C PHE A 113 -6.70 -1.88 12.89
N LEU A 114 -7.63 -2.45 12.13
CA LEU A 114 -8.93 -1.86 11.85
C LEU A 114 -10.01 -2.68 12.53
N LYS A 115 -10.83 -2.04 13.35
CA LYS A 115 -12.05 -2.62 13.90
C LYS A 115 -13.24 -2.02 13.17
N VAL A 116 -13.87 -2.81 12.31
CA VAL A 116 -15.00 -2.40 11.47
C VAL A 116 -16.31 -2.68 12.20
N VAL A 117 -17.20 -1.70 12.25
CA VAL A 117 -18.50 -1.76 12.94
C VAL A 117 -19.61 -1.50 11.91
N PRO A 118 -20.47 -2.49 11.61
CA PRO A 118 -21.64 -2.28 10.77
C PRO A 118 -22.51 -1.13 11.29
N THR A 119 -22.95 -0.26 10.40
CA THR A 119 -23.75 0.92 10.73
C THR A 119 -24.89 1.04 9.73
N THR A 120 -26.10 1.25 10.21
CA THR A 120 -27.24 1.65 9.37
C THR A 120 -27.44 3.14 9.52
N TYR A 121 -27.42 3.86 8.40
CA TYR A 121 -27.72 5.28 8.34
C TYR A 121 -29.13 5.46 7.76
N GLU A 122 -30.02 6.10 8.52
CA GLU A 122 -31.39 6.36 8.09
C GLU A 122 -31.52 7.81 7.64
N PHE A 123 -31.93 8.00 6.39
CA PHE A 123 -32.23 9.31 5.84
C PHE A 123 -33.57 9.82 6.36
N LEU A 124 -33.75 11.15 6.37
CA LEU A 124 -35.05 11.77 6.68
C LEU A 124 -36.16 11.33 5.72
N SER A 125 -35.80 10.84 4.52
CA SER A 125 -36.74 10.24 3.55
C SER A 125 -37.25 8.86 3.96
N GLY A 126 -36.67 8.25 5.01
CA GLY A 126 -36.95 6.86 5.42
C GLY A 126 -36.12 5.80 4.69
N GLU A 127 -35.25 6.19 3.75
CA GLU A 127 -34.29 5.27 3.13
C GLU A 127 -33.23 4.86 4.16
N ALA A 128 -32.89 3.58 4.23
CA ALA A 128 -31.82 3.06 5.07
C ALA A 128 -30.62 2.63 4.23
N LEU A 129 -29.44 3.14 4.57
CA LEU A 129 -28.16 2.74 3.98
C LEU A 129 -27.39 1.87 4.96
N HIS A 130 -27.07 0.64 4.54
CA HIS A 130 -26.18 -0.24 5.30
C HIS A 130 -24.73 0.00 4.88
N SER A 131 -23.92 0.45 5.84
CA SER A 131 -22.50 0.75 5.68
C SER A 131 -21.69 0.25 6.87
N SER A 132 -20.46 0.72 7.04
CA SER A 132 -19.62 0.43 8.18
C SER A 132 -18.72 1.60 8.53
N GLN A 133 -18.54 1.81 9.83
CA GLN A 133 -17.54 2.70 10.38
C GLN A 133 -16.34 1.88 10.85
N CYS A 134 -15.19 2.52 11.10
CA CYS A 134 -14.05 1.82 11.69
C CYS A 134 -13.31 2.68 12.71
N SER A 135 -12.66 2.01 13.66
CA SER A 135 -11.62 2.59 14.49
C SER A 135 -10.27 1.99 14.11
N THR A 136 -9.18 2.74 14.33
CA THR A 136 -7.83 2.31 13.95
C THR A 136 -6.82 2.42 15.08
N SER A 137 -5.83 1.53 15.09
CA SER A 137 -4.52 1.76 15.71
C SER A 137 -3.42 1.53 14.69
N ARG A 138 -2.31 2.28 14.81
CA ARG A 138 -1.19 2.28 13.86
C ARG A 138 0.13 1.93 14.55
N HIS A 139 0.94 1.12 13.90
CA HIS A 139 2.25 0.69 14.39
C HIS A 139 3.26 0.73 13.24
N LEU A 140 4.41 1.37 13.46
CA LEU A 140 5.54 1.35 12.54
C LEU A 140 6.68 0.58 13.20
N ASN A 141 7.09 -0.53 12.58
CA ASN A 141 8.20 -1.35 13.04
C ASN A 141 9.39 -1.18 12.10
N LEU A 142 10.57 -0.90 12.65
CA LEU A 142 11.84 -0.96 11.95
C LEU A 142 12.44 -2.34 12.22
N GLU A 143 12.64 -3.14 11.18
CA GLU A 143 13.41 -4.38 11.23
C GLU A 143 14.88 -3.99 11.00
N LEU A 144 15.67 -4.09 12.08
CA LEU A 144 17.10 -3.81 12.12
C LEU A 144 17.91 -5.04 11.69
#